data_AF-X1Q339-F1
#
_entry.id   AF-X1Q339-F1
#
_cell.length_a   1.000
_cell.length_b   1.000
_cell.length_c   1.000
_cell.angle_alpha   90.00
_cell.angle_beta   90.00
_cell.angle_gamma   90.00
#
_symmetry.space_group_name_H-M   'P 1'
#
loop_
_entity.id
_entity.type
_entity.pdbx_description
1 polymer ?
#
loop_
_entity_poly.entity_id
_entity_poly.type
_entity_poly.pdbx_seq_one_letter_code
_entity_poly.pdbx_strand_id
1 'polypeptide(L)'
;MQLWAKIVYDYACAYNFSKQKEKKSILGSMTPLYYIRAASFVKEAEYFDDEIADAVMEGNAGVFERMKGYLIKRWDYYKEK
;
A
#
# COMPACT_ATOMS: atom_id res chain seq x y z
N MET A 1 4.40 8.80 1.75
CA MET A 1 3.37 7.81 2.17
C MET A 1 2.12 7.75 1.28
N GLN A 2 1.48 8.87 0.91
CA GLN A 2 0.22 8.85 0.13
C GLN A 2 0.33 8.05 -1.19
N LEU A 3 1.43 8.20 -1.93
CA LEU A 3 1.69 7.42 -3.14
C LEU A 3 1.74 5.91 -2.85
N TRP A 4 2.41 5.50 -1.78
CA TRP A 4 2.46 4.11 -1.35
C TRP A 4 1.07 3.55 -1.04
N ALA A 5 0.23 4.31 -0.32
CA ALA A 5 -1.16 3.91 -0.07
C ALA A 5 -1.96 3.71 -1.38
N LYS A 6 -1.82 4.62 -2.35
CA LYS A 6 -2.44 4.46 -3.69
C LYS A 6 -1.95 3.21 -4.40
N ILE A 7 -0.63 2.97 -4.41
CA ILE A 7 -0.03 1.77 -5.01
C ILE A 7 -0.64 0.51 -4.38
N VAL A 8 -0.67 0.41 -3.04
CA VAL A 8 -1.26 -0.75 -2.35
C VAL A 8 -2.73 -0.93 -2.72
N TYR A 9 -3.51 0.15 -2.77
CA TYR A 9 -4.92 0.09 -3.16
C TYR A 9 -5.15 -0.31 -4.62
N ASP A 10 -4.32 0.18 -5.54
CA ASP A 10 -4.37 -0.22 -6.95
C ASP A 10 -4.03 -1.71 -7.10
N TYR A 11 -3.02 -2.20 -6.38
CA TYR A 11 -2.69 -3.62 -6.35
C TYR A 11 -3.78 -4.47 -5.70
N ALA A 12 -4.40 -4.00 -4.62
CA ALA A 12 -5.51 -4.69 -3.96
C ALA A 12 -6.71 -4.85 -4.91
N CYS A 13 -7.07 -3.79 -5.63
CA CYS A 13 -8.14 -3.86 -6.63
C CYS A 13 -7.75 -4.79 -7.79
N ALA A 14 -6.56 -4.60 -8.38
CA ALA A 14 -6.09 -5.43 -9.48
C ALA A 14 -6.07 -6.91 -9.10
N TYR A 15 -5.56 -7.25 -7.91
CA TYR A 15 -5.56 -8.63 -7.42
C TYR A 15 -6.97 -9.18 -7.25
N ASN A 16 -7.85 -8.44 -6.56
CA ASN A 16 -9.19 -8.92 -6.22
C ASN A 16 -10.06 -9.20 -7.46
N PHE A 17 -9.97 -8.34 -8.47
CA PHE A 17 -10.80 -8.42 -9.68
C PHE A 17 -10.11 -9.13 -10.88
N SER A 18 -8.88 -9.62 -10.71
CA SER A 18 -8.18 -10.39 -11.75
C SER A 18 -8.53 -11.87 -11.75
N LYS A 19 -8.27 -12.53 -12.89
CA LYS A 19 -8.41 -13.99 -13.00
C LYS A 19 -7.33 -14.66 -12.16
N GLN A 20 -7.62 -15.87 -11.65
CA GLN A 20 -6.69 -16.63 -10.81
C GLN A 20 -5.28 -16.78 -11.41
N LYS A 21 -5.18 -16.92 -12.74
CA LYS A 21 -3.92 -17.03 -13.47
C LYS A 21 -3.06 -15.75 -13.46
N GLU A 22 -3.67 -14.58 -13.30
CA GLU A 22 -3.00 -13.27 -13.32
C GLU A 22 -2.51 -12.85 -11.93
N LYS A 23 -3.18 -13.32 -10.87
CA LYS A 23 -2.89 -12.98 -9.47
C LYS A 23 -1.42 -13.15 -9.08
N LYS A 24 -0.78 -14.25 -9.52
CA LYS A 24 0.65 -14.49 -9.25
C LYS A 24 1.54 -13.43 -9.90
N SER A 25 1.25 -13.03 -11.13
CA SER A 25 2.03 -12.00 -11.82
C SER A 25 1.83 -10.62 -11.20
N ILE A 26 0.62 -10.31 -10.74
CA ILE A 26 0.30 -9.04 -10.05
C ILE A 26 1.09 -8.95 -8.75
N LEU A 27 1.06 -9.99 -7.90
CA LEU A 27 1.86 -9.99 -6.68
C LEU A 27 3.36 -9.95 -6.99
N GLY A 28 3.80 -10.70 -8.02
CA GLY A 28 5.19 -10.70 -8.46
C GLY A 28 5.71 -9.32 -8.85
N SER A 29 4.91 -8.49 -9.53
CA SER A 29 5.31 -7.12 -9.89
C SER A 29 5.28 -6.15 -8.70
N MET A 30 4.49 -6.44 -7.65
CA MET A 30 4.46 -5.64 -6.42
C MET A 30 5.67 -5.90 -5.51
N THR A 31 6.15 -7.15 -5.48
CA THR A 31 7.25 -7.59 -4.60
C THR A 31 8.47 -6.65 -4.57
N PRO A 32 9.08 -6.26 -5.72
CA PRO A 32 10.23 -5.35 -5.67
C PRO A 32 9.88 -3.97 -5.09
N LEU A 33 8.68 -3.45 -5.34
CA LEU A 33 8.23 -2.18 -4.76
C LEU A 33 8.07 -2.27 -3.25
N TYR A 34 7.52 -3.38 -2.76
CA TYR A 34 7.41 -3.65 -1.33
C TYR A 34 8.79 -3.72 -0.67
N TYR A 35 9.75 -4.42 -1.27
CA TYR A 35 11.11 -4.48 -0.74
C TYR A 35 11.81 -3.12 -0.71
N ILE A 36 11.65 -2.29 -1.75
CA ILE A 36 12.17 -0.92 -1.73
C ILE A 36 11.52 -0.11 -0.61
N ARG A 37 10.19 -0.19 -0.46
CA ARG A 37 9.47 0.50 0.61
C ARG A 37 9.93 0.06 2.01
N ALA A 38 10.15 -1.23 2.22
CA ALA A 38 10.63 -1.79 3.48
C ALA A 38 12.09 -1.36 3.76
N ALA A 39 12.97 -1.43 2.76
CA ALA A 39 14.35 -0.98 2.90
C ALA A 39 14.44 0.52 3.22
N SER A 40 13.61 1.36 2.58
CA SER A 40 13.49 2.78 2.93
C SER A 40 13.02 2.98 4.37
N PHE A 41 12.02 2.20 4.82
CA PHE A 41 11.55 2.27 6.21
C PHE A 41 12.65 1.92 7.22
N VAL A 42 13.42 0.85 6.96
CA VAL A 42 14.51 0.44 7.86
C VAL A 42 15.52 1.57 8.03
N LYS A 43 15.89 2.26 6.94
CA LYS A 43 16.78 3.43 7.00
C LYS A 43 16.17 4.62 7.73
N GLU A 44 14.88 4.88 7.54
CA GLU A 44 14.17 5.91 8.30
C GLU A 44 14.19 5.58 9.81
N ALA A 45 13.96 4.30 10.14
CA ALA A 45 13.85 3.82 11.51
C ALA A 45 15.17 3.75 12.28
N GLU A 46 16.33 3.86 11.62
CA GLU A 46 17.65 3.95 12.29
C GLU A 46 17.73 5.14 13.26
N TYR A 47 16.89 6.15 13.07
CA TYR A 47 16.86 7.38 13.88
C TYR A 47 15.65 7.47 14.81
N PHE A 48 14.85 6.41 14.94
CA PHE A 48 13.65 6.44 15.79
C PHE A 48 13.97 6.01 17.21
N ASP A 49 13.46 6.76 18.18
CA ASP A 49 13.17 6.24 19.51
C ASP A 49 11.72 5.71 19.56
N ASP A 50 11.30 5.18 20.71
CA ASP A 50 9.98 4.56 20.87
C ASP A 50 8.84 5.56 20.57
N GLU A 51 8.96 6.81 21.02
CA GLU A 51 7.93 7.85 20.80
C GLU A 51 7.82 8.23 19.32
N ILE A 52 8.95 8.39 18.63
CA ILE A 52 8.98 8.68 17.20
C ILE A 52 8.43 7.49 16.40
N ALA A 53 8.78 6.27 16.78
CA ALA A 53 8.29 5.07 16.11
C ALA A 53 6.76 5.01 16.15
N ASP A 54 6.15 5.22 17.32
CA ASP A 54 4.69 5.24 17.47
C ASP A 54 4.05 6.37 16.64
N ALA A 55 4.60 7.58 16.69
CA ALA A 55 4.09 8.71 15.93
C ALA A 55 4.17 8.47 14.40
N VAL A 56 5.24 7.84 13.92
CA VAL A 56 5.42 7.49 12.50
C VAL A 56 4.44 6.39 12.08
N MET A 57 4.24 5.38 12.93
CA MET A 57 3.29 4.29 12.66
C MET A 57 1.86 4.82 12.60
N GLU A 58 1.45 5.64 13.56
CA GLU A 58 0.13 6.29 13.59
C GLU A 58 -0.06 7.23 12.40
N GLY A 59 0.96 8.04 12.08
CA GLY A 59 0.95 8.92 10.92
C GLY A 59 0.79 8.16 9.60
N ASN A 60 1.47 7.02 9.46
CA ASN A 60 1.34 6.12 8.32
C ASN A 60 -0.06 5.52 8.24
N ALA A 61 -0.60 4.99 9.34
CA ALA A 61 -1.96 4.46 9.40
C ALA A 61 -3.00 5.53 9.00
N GLY A 62 -2.89 6.72 9.58
CA GLY A 62 -3.78 7.84 9.26
C GLY A 62 -3.72 8.25 7.78
N VAL A 63 -2.59 8.08 7.09
CA VAL A 63 -2.54 8.27 5.62
C VAL A 63 -3.41 7.24 4.90
N PHE A 64 -3.34 5.96 5.25
CA PHE A 64 -4.21 4.95 4.65
C PHE A 64 -5.68 5.28 4.91
N GLU A 65 -6.03 5.68 6.13
CA GLU A 65 -7.40 6.06 6.46
C GLU A 65 -7.93 7.23 5.63
N ARG A 66 -7.16 8.32 5.54
CA ARG A 66 -7.53 9.48 4.69
C ARG A 66 -7.64 9.09 3.21
N MET A 67 -6.89 8.08 2.78
CA MET A 67 -6.91 7.59 1.40
C MET A 67 -8.02 6.55 1.13
N LYS A 68 -8.82 6.12 2.12
CA LYS A 68 -9.93 5.17 1.92
C LYS A 68 -10.89 5.57 0.80
N GLY A 69 -11.16 6.87 0.64
CA GLY A 69 -12.00 7.38 -0.46
C GLY A 69 -11.44 7.07 -1.85
N TYR A 70 -10.11 7.00 -2.01
CA TYR A 70 -9.49 6.55 -3.26
C TYR A 70 -9.73 5.06 -3.50
N LEU A 71 -9.54 4.23 -2.46
CA LEU A 71 -9.80 2.79 -2.55
C LEU A 71 -11.23 2.50 -2.97
N ILE A 72 -12.21 3.14 -2.32
CA ILE A 72 -13.64 2.97 -2.63
C ILE A 72 -13.91 3.29 -4.10
N LYS A 73 -13.48 4.46 -4.58
CA LYS A 73 -13.65 4.87 -5.98
C LYS A 73 -13.03 3.88 -6.96
N ARG A 74 -11.84 3.35 -6.66
CA ARG A 74 -11.18 2.35 -7.51
C ARG A 74 -11.92 1.02 -7.47
N TRP A 75 -12.37 0.60 -6.30
CA TRP A 75 -13.10 -0.64 -6.11
C TRP A 75 -14.42 -0.65 -6.88
N ASP A 76 -15.19 0.43 -6.78
CA ASP A 76 -16.46 0.59 -7.50
C ASP A 76 -16.23 0.56 -9.02
N TYR A 77 -15.19 1.26 -9.52
CA TYR A 77 -14.80 1.21 -10.93
C TYR A 77 -14.51 -0.21 -11.42
N TYR A 78 -13.84 -1.06 -10.63
CA TYR A 78 -13.58 -2.44 -11.04
C TYR A 78 -14.80 -3.35 -10.90
N LYS A 79 -15.72 -3.05 -9.98
CA LYS A 79 -16.95 -3.84 -9.79
C LYS A 79 -17.93 -3.67 -10.94
N GLU A 80 -17.97 -2.47 -11.53
CA GLU A 80 -18.81 -2.14 -12.69
C GLU A 80 -18.22 -2.62 -14.03
N LYS A 81 -16.97 -3.06 -14.03
CA LYS A 81 -16.22 -3.50 -15.22
C LYS A 81 -16.20 -5.02 -15.37
#